data_AF-U2SX99-F1
#
_entry.id   AF-U2SX99-F1
#
_cell.length_a   1.000
_cell.length_b   1.000
_cell.length_c   1.000
_cell.angle_alpha   90.00
_cell.angle_beta   90.00
_cell.angle_gamma   90.00
#
_symmetry.space_group_name_H-M   'P 1'
#
loop_
_entity.id
_entity.type
_entity.pdbx_description
1 polymer ?
#
loop_
_entity_poly.entity_id
_entity_poly.type
_entity_poly.pdbx_seq_one_letter_code
_entity_poly.pdbx_strand_id
1 'polypeptide(L)'
;MAPPALFFRRWMKMKWNVIRNGACLVAMALFFMSGVCLAEDMQFVDANGSTGYYVDTDSISYENTKEGDTPVTYVCARIAVVRADDNRRYLYAMKFEPAKSTYRIMASEVQAYDTKETIETSAAVELPRRYGANSPMKEIVDFIMQAKRP
;
A
#
# COMPACT_ATOMS: atom_id res chain seq x y z
N MET A 1 -37.72 -58.62 8.16
CA MET A 1 -38.26 -57.57 9.05
C MET A 1 -37.09 -56.93 9.78
N ALA A 2 -36.58 -55.80 9.27
CA ALA A 2 -35.43 -55.13 9.89
C ALA A 2 -35.90 -54.32 11.12
N PRO A 3 -35.17 -54.35 12.25
CA PRO A 3 -35.63 -53.74 13.49
C PRO A 3 -35.66 -52.20 13.39
N PRO A 4 -36.68 -51.54 13.97
CA PRO A 4 -36.89 -50.09 13.86
C PRO A 4 -35.73 -49.24 14.43
N ALA A 5 -34.85 -49.82 15.25
CA ALA A 5 -33.70 -49.15 15.84
C ALA A 5 -32.56 -48.83 14.84
N LEU A 6 -32.45 -49.58 13.74
CA LEU A 6 -31.40 -49.38 12.72
C LEU A 6 -31.68 -48.15 11.83
N PHE A 7 -32.95 -47.84 11.59
CA PHE A 7 -33.38 -46.66 10.82
C PHE A 7 -33.11 -45.35 11.58
N PHE A 8 -33.38 -45.33 12.89
CA PHE A 8 -33.21 -44.15 13.74
C PHE A 8 -31.73 -43.74 13.89
N ARG A 9 -30.83 -44.72 14.08
CA ARG A 9 -29.38 -44.47 14.16
C ARG A 9 -28.78 -43.96 12.85
N ARG A 10 -29.29 -44.43 11.71
CA ARG A 10 -28.83 -44.01 10.37
C ARG A 10 -29.31 -42.59 10.03
N TRP A 11 -30.52 -42.21 10.44
CA TRP A 11 -31.05 -40.85 10.27
C TRP A 11 -30.33 -39.81 11.15
N MET A 12 -30.01 -40.16 12.42
CA MET A 12 -29.19 -39.31 13.30
C MET A 12 -27.77 -39.10 12.77
N LYS A 13 -27.08 -40.14 12.28
CA LYS A 13 -25.75 -40.00 11.66
C LYS A 13 -25.77 -39.13 10.40
N MET A 14 -26.82 -39.24 9.59
CA MET A 14 -26.99 -38.44 8.37
C MET A 14 -27.22 -36.96 8.71
N LYS A 15 -28.06 -36.65 9.71
CA LYS A 15 -28.25 -35.29 10.23
C LYS A 15 -26.98 -34.69 10.84
N TRP A 16 -26.19 -35.48 11.57
CA TRP A 16 -24.92 -35.03 12.17
C TRP A 16 -23.86 -34.67 11.13
N ASN A 17 -23.75 -35.46 10.05
CA ASN A 17 -22.83 -35.17 8.95
C ASN A 17 -23.26 -33.93 8.14
N VAL A 18 -24.55 -33.71 7.92
CA VAL A 18 -25.05 -32.52 7.22
C VAL A 18 -24.81 -31.24 8.04
N ILE A 19 -25.01 -31.29 9.35
CA ILE A 19 -24.74 -30.16 10.26
C ILE A 19 -23.23 -29.87 10.34
N ARG A 20 -22.39 -30.91 10.43
CA ARG A 20 -20.91 -30.77 10.45
C ARG A 20 -20.36 -30.24 9.13
N ASN A 21 -20.87 -30.71 7.98
CA ASN A 21 -20.42 -30.26 6.67
C ASN A 21 -20.91 -28.85 6.34
N GLY A 22 -22.13 -28.48 6.79
CA GLY A 22 -22.65 -27.12 6.67
C GLY A 22 -21.85 -26.12 7.52
N ALA A 23 -21.47 -26.49 8.74
CA ALA A 23 -20.63 -25.64 9.59
C ALA A 23 -19.23 -25.40 9.00
N CYS A 24 -18.60 -26.41 8.38
CA CYS A 24 -17.31 -26.23 7.68
C CYS A 24 -17.43 -25.31 6.47
N LEU A 25 -18.51 -25.42 5.68
CA LEU A 25 -18.71 -24.56 4.50
C LEU A 25 -18.97 -23.10 4.89
N VAL A 26 -19.75 -22.87 5.97
CA VAL A 26 -20.00 -21.53 6.50
C VAL A 26 -18.72 -20.92 7.08
N ALA A 27 -17.94 -21.69 7.84
CA ALA A 27 -16.64 -21.22 8.36
C ALA A 27 -15.66 -20.86 7.23
N MET A 28 -15.61 -21.67 6.17
CA MET A 28 -14.76 -21.41 5.01
C MET A 28 -15.23 -20.15 4.25
N ALA A 29 -16.54 -19.97 4.07
CA ALA A 29 -17.10 -18.76 3.47
C ALA A 29 -16.83 -17.48 4.30
N LEU A 30 -16.86 -17.57 5.63
CA LEU A 30 -16.49 -16.46 6.52
C LEU A 30 -15.00 -16.13 6.45
N PHE A 31 -14.13 -17.13 6.27
CA PHE A 31 -12.68 -16.92 6.06
C PHE A 31 -12.35 -16.32 4.67
N PHE A 32 -13.17 -16.56 3.64
CA PHE A 32 -13.02 -15.87 2.36
C PHE A 32 -13.57 -14.44 2.37
N MET A 33 -14.49 -14.13 3.30
CA MET A 33 -15.05 -12.79 3.54
C MET A 33 -14.20 -11.92 4.47
N SER A 34 -13.20 -12.47 5.16
CA SER A 34 -12.18 -11.62 5.80
C SER A 34 -11.36 -10.99 4.69
N GLY A 35 -11.82 -9.83 4.21
CA GLY A 35 -11.17 -9.05 3.17
C GLY A 35 -9.69 -8.99 3.48
N VAL A 36 -8.89 -9.40 2.51
CA VAL A 36 -7.45 -9.17 2.52
C VAL A 36 -7.25 -7.69 2.82
N CYS A 37 -6.85 -7.38 4.05
CA CYS A 37 -6.44 -6.05 4.41
C CYS A 37 -5.10 -5.90 3.68
N LEU A 38 -5.13 -5.37 2.46
CA LEU A 38 -3.94 -4.93 1.75
C LEU A 38 -3.43 -3.75 2.55
N ALA A 39 -2.64 -4.07 3.59
CA ALA A 39 -1.92 -3.08 4.35
C ALA A 39 -0.90 -2.46 3.38
N GLU A 40 -1.06 -1.18 3.10
CA GLU A 40 -0.06 -0.41 2.36
C GLU A 40 1.25 -0.47 3.17
N ASP A 41 2.35 -0.97 2.58
CA ASP A 41 3.66 -1.04 3.25
C ASP A 41 4.34 0.33 3.24
N MET A 42 3.81 1.23 4.07
CA MET A 42 4.28 2.60 4.22
C MET A 42 5.34 2.66 5.32
N GLN A 43 6.61 2.74 4.94
CA GLN A 43 7.73 2.85 5.87
C GLN A 43 8.03 4.30 6.21
N PHE A 44 8.21 4.57 7.51
CA PHE A 44 8.57 5.89 8.01
C PHE A 44 9.99 6.26 7.62
N VAL A 45 10.19 7.48 7.11
CA VAL A 45 11.50 7.99 6.69
C VAL A 45 11.99 9.10 7.62
N ASP A 46 11.19 10.16 7.76
CA ASP A 46 11.58 11.37 8.48
C ASP A 46 10.33 12.10 8.99
N ALA A 47 10.51 13.06 9.90
CA ALA A 47 9.46 13.96 10.35
C ALA A 47 9.99 15.39 10.53
N ASN A 48 9.16 16.37 10.16
CA ASN A 48 9.40 17.77 10.43
C ASN A 48 8.17 18.37 11.14
N GLY A 49 8.34 18.68 12.43
CA GLY A 49 7.23 19.13 13.29
C GLY A 49 6.13 18.08 13.38
N SER A 50 4.90 18.46 13.04
CA SER A 50 3.72 17.58 13.00
C SER A 50 3.58 16.80 11.68
N THR A 51 4.53 16.95 10.74
CA THR A 51 4.47 16.32 9.42
C THR A 51 5.39 15.11 9.35
N GLY A 52 4.83 13.92 9.11
CA GLY A 52 5.58 12.69 8.88
C GLY A 52 5.69 12.34 7.39
N TYR A 53 6.82 11.79 6.99
CA TYR A 53 7.13 11.38 5.62
C TYR A 53 7.30 9.86 5.55
N TYR A 54 6.58 9.22 4.63
CA TYR A 54 6.57 7.77 4.47
C TYR A 54 6.76 7.40 3.00
N VAL A 55 7.41 6.26 2.77
CA VAL A 55 7.63 5.67 1.45
C VAL A 55 6.91 4.33 1.38
N ASP A 56 6.15 4.13 0.32
CA ASP A 56 5.61 2.83 -0.05
C ASP A 56 6.72 2.00 -0.71
N THR A 57 7.30 1.06 0.04
CA THR A 57 8.47 0.29 -0.41
C THR A 57 8.16 -0.66 -1.57
N ASP A 58 6.94 -1.16 -1.64
CA ASP A 58 6.48 -2.04 -2.72
C ASP A 58 6.28 -1.30 -4.05
N SER A 59 6.07 0.02 -3.99
CA SER A 59 5.91 0.87 -5.17
C SER A 59 7.23 1.30 -5.83
N ILE A 60 8.38 1.03 -5.19
CA ILE A 60 9.69 1.47 -5.67
C ILE A 60 10.03 0.78 -7.00
N SER A 61 10.25 1.57 -8.04
CA SER A 61 10.66 1.09 -9.36
C SER A 61 11.75 1.97 -9.97
N TYR A 62 12.56 1.37 -10.85
CA TYR A 62 13.70 2.03 -11.48
C TYR A 62 13.50 2.08 -12.99
N GLU A 63 13.61 3.29 -13.55
CA GLU A 63 13.54 3.50 -14.99
C GLU A 63 14.90 3.99 -15.47
N ASN A 64 15.60 3.15 -16.24
CA ASN A 64 16.85 3.55 -16.89
C ASN A 64 16.56 3.95 -18.32
N THR A 65 16.84 5.20 -18.67
CA THR A 65 16.72 5.73 -20.02
C THR A 65 18.02 6.41 -20.45
N LYS A 66 18.03 6.98 -21.65
CA LYS A 66 19.13 7.80 -22.13
C LYS A 66 18.59 9.16 -22.56
N GLU A 67 19.24 10.22 -22.11
CA GLU A 67 19.02 11.58 -22.60
C GLU A 67 20.20 11.89 -23.53
N GLY A 68 20.01 11.65 -24.83
CA GLY A 68 21.11 11.58 -25.79
C GLY A 68 22.03 10.38 -25.52
N ASP A 69 23.33 10.62 -25.37
CA ASP A 69 24.32 9.60 -24.99
C ASP A 69 24.50 9.43 -23.47
N THR A 70 23.81 10.25 -22.67
CA THR A 70 23.95 10.21 -21.21
C THR A 70 22.93 9.23 -20.62
N PRO A 71 23.35 8.17 -19.90
CA PRO A 71 22.42 7.31 -19.17
C PRO A 71 21.78 8.10 -18.03
N VAL A 72 20.46 8.02 -17.91
CA VAL A 72 19.67 8.66 -16.85
C VAL A 72 18.88 7.59 -16.12
N THR A 73 19.04 7.54 -14.81
CA THR A 73 18.25 6.68 -13.93
C THR A 73 17.23 7.51 -13.21
N TYR A 74 15.96 7.19 -13.42
CA TYR A 74 14.87 7.65 -12.60
C TYR A 74 14.47 6.60 -11.57
N VAL A 75 13.95 7.09 -10.45
CA VAL A 75 13.37 6.27 -9.39
C VAL A 75 11.94 6.72 -9.17
N CYS A 76 11.00 5.79 -9.24
CA CYS A 76 9.58 6.07 -9.07
C CYS A 76 9.10 5.41 -7.78
N ALA A 77 8.34 6.13 -6.95
CA ALA A 77 7.78 5.63 -5.71
C ALA A 77 6.53 6.41 -5.32
N ARG A 78 5.67 5.79 -4.51
CA ARG A 78 4.57 6.45 -3.81
C ARG A 78 5.06 6.97 -2.46
N ILE A 79 4.80 8.24 -2.19
CA ILE A 79 5.19 8.94 -0.97
C ILE A 79 3.93 9.37 -0.25
N ALA A 80 3.84 9.08 1.05
CA ALA A 80 2.81 9.67 1.90
C ALA A 80 3.40 10.78 2.76
N VAL A 81 2.76 11.95 2.74
CA VAL A 81 3.04 13.05 3.66
C VAL A 81 1.84 13.18 4.58
N VAL A 82 2.04 12.92 5.86
CA VAL A 82 0.97 12.88 6.86
C VAL A 82 1.08 14.11 7.75
N ARG A 83 0.02 14.91 7.76
CA ARG A 83 -0.19 16.04 8.68
C ARG A 83 -1.31 15.66 9.63
N ALA A 84 -0.93 15.03 10.73
CA ALA A 84 -1.89 14.45 11.68
C ALA A 84 -2.66 15.54 12.43
N ASP A 85 -2.04 16.71 12.65
CA ASP A 85 -2.65 17.92 13.20
C ASP A 85 -3.83 18.44 12.36
N ASP A 86 -3.74 18.31 11.04
CA ASP A 86 -4.76 18.77 10.11
C ASP A 86 -5.72 17.66 9.66
N ASN A 87 -5.57 16.45 10.19
CA ASN A 87 -6.23 15.24 9.68
C ASN A 87 -6.10 15.13 8.14
N ARG A 88 -4.88 15.28 7.62
CA ARG A 88 -4.59 15.19 6.18
C ARG A 88 -3.47 14.19 5.90
N ARG A 89 -3.70 13.37 4.87
CA ARG A 89 -2.71 12.48 4.28
C ARG A 89 -2.61 12.79 2.80
N TYR A 90 -1.44 13.22 2.35
CA TYR A 90 -1.15 13.47 0.95
C TYR A 90 -0.40 12.27 0.38
N LEU A 91 -0.93 11.65 -0.66
CA LEU A 91 -0.30 10.57 -1.39
C LEU A 91 0.21 11.11 -2.72
N TYR A 92 1.49 10.93 -3.00
CA TYR A 92 2.11 11.39 -4.22
C TYR A 92 2.75 10.24 -4.97
N ALA A 93 2.39 10.06 -6.25
CA ALA A 93 3.20 9.29 -7.16
C ALA A 93 4.35 10.19 -7.63
N MET A 94 5.58 9.89 -7.23
CA MET A 94 6.74 10.73 -7.50
C MET A 94 7.74 10.04 -8.42
N LYS A 95 8.40 10.86 -9.25
CA LYS A 95 9.53 10.47 -10.10
C LYS A 95 10.75 11.31 -9.74
N PHE A 96 11.79 10.65 -9.28
CA PHE A 96 13.06 11.22 -8.85
C PHE A 96 14.12 11.06 -9.91
N GLU A 97 15.00 12.05 -10.05
CA GLU A 97 16.28 11.96 -10.76
C GLU A 97 17.39 12.30 -9.77
N PRO A 98 17.90 11.29 -9.02
CA PRO A 98 18.84 11.53 -7.93
C PRO A 98 20.11 12.28 -8.37
N ALA A 99 20.60 12.01 -9.58
CA ALA A 99 21.79 12.65 -10.14
C ALA A 99 21.66 14.17 -10.31
N LYS A 100 20.44 14.69 -10.54
CA LYS A 100 20.18 16.14 -10.69
C LYS A 100 19.57 16.77 -9.44
N SER A 101 19.36 15.99 -8.37
CA SER A 101 18.63 16.39 -7.16
C SER A 101 17.26 16.99 -7.47
N THR A 102 16.54 16.35 -8.41
CA THR A 102 15.20 16.78 -8.84
C THR A 102 14.17 15.70 -8.65
N TYR A 103 12.92 16.13 -8.49
CA TYR A 103 11.74 15.27 -8.43
C TYR A 103 10.58 15.90 -9.20
N ARG A 104 9.61 15.07 -9.57
CA ARG A 104 8.33 15.49 -10.13
C ARG A 104 7.19 14.74 -9.46
N ILE A 105 6.08 15.42 -9.25
CA ILE A 105 4.82 14.79 -8.85
C ILE A 105 4.07 14.41 -10.12
N MET A 106 3.79 13.12 -10.28
CA MET A 106 3.09 12.54 -11.43
C MET A 106 1.59 12.48 -11.20
N ALA A 107 1.19 12.23 -9.96
CA ALA A 107 -0.19 12.28 -9.50
C ALA A 107 -0.19 12.55 -7.99
N SER A 108 -1.31 13.07 -7.51
CA SER A 108 -1.52 13.34 -6.09
C SER A 108 -2.94 12.98 -5.68
N GLU A 109 -3.08 12.56 -4.43
CA GLU A 109 -4.35 12.33 -3.77
C GLU A 109 -4.28 12.89 -2.35
N VAL A 110 -5.35 13.56 -1.93
CA VAL A 110 -5.50 14.04 -0.55
C VAL A 110 -6.58 13.20 0.10
N GLN A 111 -6.25 12.61 1.25
CA GLN A 111 -7.14 11.82 2.07
C GLN A 111 -7.29 12.46 3.45
N ALA A 112 -8.44 12.22 4.11
CA ALA A 112 -8.52 12.33 5.56
C ALA A 112 -7.57 11.29 6.18
N TYR A 113 -6.76 11.67 7.17
CA TYR A 113 -5.75 10.77 7.73
C TYR A 113 -6.37 9.62 8.52
N ASP A 114 -7.44 9.90 9.28
CA ASP A 114 -8.14 8.93 10.14
C ASP A 114 -9.01 7.94 9.36
N THR A 115 -9.81 8.40 8.41
CA THR A 115 -10.75 7.57 7.64
C THR A 115 -10.17 7.05 6.33
N LYS A 116 -9.08 7.64 5.84
CA LYS A 116 -8.51 7.45 4.49
C LYS A 116 -9.48 7.78 3.36
N GLU A 117 -10.58 8.47 3.64
CA GLU A 117 -11.50 8.93 2.60
C GLU A 117 -10.83 9.97 1.70
N THR A 118 -10.91 9.77 0.39
CA THR A 118 -10.37 10.68 -0.61
C THR A 118 -11.15 12.00 -0.62
N ILE A 119 -10.44 13.10 -0.40
CA ILE A 119 -10.95 14.47 -0.44
C ILE A 119 -10.70 15.08 -1.82
N GLU A 120 -9.52 14.84 -2.39
CA GLU A 120 -9.10 15.42 -3.67
C GLU A 120 -8.18 14.46 -4.43
N THR A 121 -8.21 14.50 -5.75
CA THR A 121 -7.27 13.77 -6.61
C THR A 121 -6.87 14.63 -7.79
N SER A 122 -5.60 14.56 -8.17
CA SER A 122 -5.07 15.20 -9.36
C SER A 122 -4.09 14.27 -10.09
N ALA A 123 -4.26 14.16 -11.40
CA ALA A 123 -3.34 13.46 -12.30
C ALA A 123 -2.47 14.44 -13.11
N ALA A 124 -2.38 15.70 -12.67
CA ALA A 124 -1.55 16.69 -13.33
C ALA A 124 -0.06 16.41 -13.07
N VAL A 125 0.69 16.17 -14.14
CA VAL A 125 2.15 16.01 -14.08
C VAL A 125 2.77 17.38 -13.87
N GLU A 126 3.45 17.55 -12.75
CA GLU A 126 4.12 18.81 -12.41
C GLU A 126 5.51 18.94 -13.04
N LEU A 127 5.96 20.19 -13.15
CA LEU A 127 7.33 20.51 -13.57
C LEU A 127 8.36 19.98 -12.57
N PRO A 128 9.58 19.63 -13.03
CA PRO A 128 10.67 19.23 -12.15
C PRO A 128 10.98 20.30 -11.11
N ARG A 129 11.02 19.87 -9.85
CA ARG A 129 11.41 20.68 -8.69
C ARG A 129 12.74 20.17 -8.15
N ARG A 130 13.59 21.07 -7.66
CA ARG A 130 14.84 20.68 -6.98
C ARG A 130 14.56 20.42 -5.50
N TYR A 131 15.30 19.48 -4.92
CA TYR A 131 15.37 19.30 -3.47
C TYR A 131 16.76 19.67 -2.94
N GLY A 132 16.80 20.21 -1.72
CA GLY A 132 18.04 20.58 -1.04
C GLY A 132 18.60 19.42 -0.20
N ALA A 133 19.88 19.51 0.14
CA ALA A 133 20.59 18.48 0.90
C ALA A 133 20.00 18.22 2.31
N ASN A 134 19.40 19.23 2.93
CA ASN A 134 18.80 19.13 4.27
C ASN A 134 17.26 19.10 4.22
N SER A 135 16.68 18.68 3.10
CA SER A 135 15.22 18.62 2.94
C SER A 135 14.70 17.21 3.24
N PRO A 136 13.46 17.04 3.73
CA PRO A 136 12.84 15.72 3.89
C PRO A 136 12.82 14.92 2.58
N MET A 137 12.80 15.61 1.43
CA MET A 137 12.88 14.98 0.13
C MET A 137 14.25 14.30 -0.14
N LYS A 138 15.34 14.85 0.42
CA LYS A 138 16.66 14.20 0.35
C LYS A 138 16.67 12.91 1.17
N GLU A 139 16.11 12.95 2.37
CA GLU A 139 15.98 11.75 3.23
C GLU A 139 15.15 10.66 2.56
N ILE A 140 14.03 11.02 1.92
CA ILE A 140 13.23 10.10 1.09
C ILE A 140 14.07 9.44 -0.01
N VAL A 141 14.83 10.23 -0.76
CA VAL A 141 15.67 9.68 -1.84
C VAL A 141 16.76 8.78 -1.27
N ASP A 142 17.42 9.18 -0.19
CA ASP A 142 18.47 8.38 0.44
C ASP A 142 17.93 7.06 0.98
N PHE A 143 16.76 7.08 1.61
CA PHE A 143 16.04 5.91 2.07
C PHE A 143 15.76 4.94 0.92
N ILE A 144 15.16 5.42 -0.17
CA ILE A 144 14.85 4.61 -1.35
C ILE A 144 16.12 4.00 -1.96
N MET A 145 17.19 4.79 -2.05
CA MET A 145 18.47 4.35 -2.62
C MET A 145 19.21 3.36 -1.71
N GLN A 146 18.97 3.39 -0.39
CA GLN A 146 19.48 2.40 0.56
C GLN A 146 18.68 1.10 0.53
N ALA A 147 17.35 1.19 0.41
CA ALA A 147 16.45 0.03 0.26
C ALA A 147 16.78 -0.82 -0.98
N LYS A 148 17.50 -0.26 -1.95
CA LYS A 148 18.02 -0.96 -3.13
C LYS A 148 19.09 -2.02 -2.83
N ARG A 149 19.71 -2.02 -1.64
CA ARG A 149 20.81 -2.96 -1.34
C ARG A 149 20.26 -4.37 -1.05
N PRO A 150 20.76 -5.40 -1.76
CA PRO A 150 20.32 -6.79 -1.57
C PRO A 150 20.71 -7.35 -0.20
#